data_AF-A0A2M8EY47-F1
#
_entry.id   AF-A0A2M8EY47-F1
#
_cell.length_a   1.000
_cell.length_b   1.000
_cell.length_c   1.000
_cell.angle_alpha   90.00
_cell.angle_beta   90.00
_cell.angle_gamma   90.00
#
_symmetry.space_group_name_H-M   'P 1'
#
loop_
_entity.id
_entity.type
_entity.pdbx_description
1 polymer ?
#
loop_
_entity_poly.entity_id
_entity_poly.type
_entity_poly.pdbx_seq_one_letter_code
_entity_poly.pdbx_strand_id
1 'polypeptide(L)'
;KVKSQNYNLKVKSYQSNILKELVKEAERKKLDAVSPVLRNPNGKVENYGYKVLPYGKVELVRELTGSRVNPTSPRLRGASELDGLTAACLLVKTKVFRELKGFDEKFFAYLEDVDFFLRFKKVGYKLGLATNVEVLHNHMTTTKTMGNFKAKQDMVNWWRLYFKHRGKFKLDFKFIIERLRNVSGFIKASLR
;
A
#
# COMPACT_ATOMS: atom_id res chain seq x y z
N LYS A 1 28.67 -21.76 -10.94
CA LYS A 1 27.66 -22.35 -11.85
C LYS A 1 26.28 -22.28 -11.19
N VAL A 2 25.58 -21.16 -11.30
CA VAL A 2 24.21 -21.00 -10.80
C VAL A 2 23.27 -21.53 -11.88
N LYS A 3 22.49 -22.55 -11.56
CA LYS A 3 21.53 -23.17 -12.47
C LYS A 3 20.46 -22.14 -12.84
N SER A 4 20.41 -21.77 -14.12
CA SER A 4 19.29 -21.03 -14.72
C SER A 4 18.06 -21.94 -14.71
N GLN A 5 17.16 -21.72 -13.76
CA GLN A 5 15.80 -22.25 -13.89
C GLN A 5 15.11 -21.47 -15.00
N ASN A 6 14.99 -22.12 -16.16
CA ASN A 6 14.14 -21.71 -17.27
C ASN A 6 12.68 -21.75 -16.80
N TYR A 7 12.25 -20.67 -16.15
CA TYR A 7 10.82 -20.38 -16.06
C TYR A 7 10.37 -20.06 -17.49
N ASN A 8 9.48 -20.88 -18.03
CA ASN A 8 8.69 -20.56 -19.23
C ASN A 8 7.84 -19.32 -18.92
N LEU A 9 8.51 -18.18 -18.95
CA LEU A 9 7.97 -16.86 -18.83
C LEU A 9 7.14 -16.61 -20.10
N LYS A 10 5.83 -16.90 -20.02
CA LYS A 10 4.86 -16.10 -20.77
C LYS A 10 4.89 -14.69 -20.20
N VAL A 11 5.99 -13.97 -20.43
CA VAL A 11 6.00 -12.50 -20.50
C VAL A 11 5.21 -12.19 -21.77
N LYS A 12 3.89 -12.33 -21.68
CA LYS A 12 2.99 -11.77 -22.69
C LYS A 12 3.17 -10.27 -22.57
N SER A 13 3.92 -9.71 -23.51
CA SER A 13 3.99 -8.29 -23.89
C SER A 13 3.44 -7.32 -22.83
N TYR A 14 4.32 -6.57 -22.16
CA TYR A 14 3.92 -5.36 -21.43
C TYR A 14 3.01 -4.53 -22.34
N GLN A 15 1.69 -4.54 -22.07
CA GLN A 15 0.74 -3.91 -22.96
C GLN A 15 1.03 -2.42 -22.97
N SER A 16 1.32 -1.87 -24.15
CA SER A 16 1.37 -0.43 -24.46
C SER A 16 0.11 0.35 -24.05
N ASN A 17 -0.89 -0.34 -23.49
CA ASN A 17 -2.18 0.18 -23.09
C ASN A 17 -2.41 0.18 -21.56
N ILE A 18 -1.52 -0.34 -20.69
CA ILE A 18 -1.77 -0.32 -19.21
C ILE A 18 -2.05 1.09 -18.72
N LEU A 19 -1.21 2.04 -19.11
CA LEU A 19 -1.40 3.44 -18.74
C LEU A 19 -2.72 4.00 -19.31
N LYS A 20 -3.07 3.65 -20.54
CA LYS A 20 -4.32 4.08 -21.18
C LYS A 20 -5.55 3.51 -20.46
N GLU A 21 -5.52 2.24 -20.08
CA GLU A 21 -6.60 1.59 -19.33
C GLU A 21 -6.73 2.17 -17.92
N LEU A 22 -5.61 2.48 -17.24
CA LEU A 22 -5.64 3.18 -15.95
C LEU A 22 -6.25 4.58 -16.08
N VAL A 23 -5.88 5.34 -17.12
CA VAL A 23 -6.47 6.66 -17.41
C VAL A 23 -7.97 6.53 -17.67
N LYS A 24 -8.36 5.59 -18.54
CA LYS A 24 -9.77 5.32 -18.87
C LYS A 24 -10.59 4.96 -17.63
N GLU A 25 -10.05 4.12 -16.75
CA GLU A 25 -10.71 3.77 -15.48
C GLU A 25 -10.79 4.95 -14.51
N ALA A 26 -9.73 5.77 -14.42
CA ALA A 26 -9.74 6.98 -13.61
C ALA A 26 -10.80 7.98 -14.09
N GLU A 27 -10.90 8.20 -15.40
CA GLU A 27 -11.90 9.09 -16.01
C GLU A 27 -13.32 8.55 -15.80
N ARG A 28 -13.55 7.28 -16.15
CA ARG A 28 -14.85 6.61 -16.03
C ARG A 28 -15.40 6.66 -14.60
N LYS A 29 -14.55 6.40 -13.60
CA LYS A 29 -14.92 6.39 -12.18
C LYS A 29 -14.74 7.76 -11.50
N LYS A 30 -14.29 8.79 -12.23
CA LYS A 30 -13.97 10.14 -11.71
C LYS A 30 -13.03 10.09 -10.49
N LEU A 31 -11.96 9.31 -10.60
CA LEU A 31 -10.95 9.14 -9.56
C LEU A 31 -9.82 10.16 -9.73
N ASP A 32 -9.22 10.53 -8.60
CA ASP A 32 -8.03 11.37 -8.50
C ASP A 32 -6.75 10.54 -8.36
N ALA A 33 -6.89 9.30 -7.89
CA ALA A 33 -5.83 8.29 -7.84
C ALA A 33 -6.39 6.89 -8.18
N VAL A 34 -5.65 6.11 -8.95
CA VAL A 34 -6.00 4.73 -9.31
C VAL A 34 -4.79 3.82 -9.31
N SER A 35 -4.96 2.61 -8.79
CA SER A 35 -3.95 1.54 -8.85
C SER A 35 -4.52 0.36 -9.63
N PRO A 36 -3.70 -0.36 -10.42
CA PRO A 36 -4.05 -1.68 -10.91
C PRO A 36 -4.09 -2.69 -9.75
N VAL A 37 -4.56 -3.90 -10.03
CA VAL A 37 -4.42 -5.04 -9.12
C VAL A 37 -2.98 -5.56 -9.19
N LEU A 38 -2.29 -5.52 -8.04
CA LEU A 38 -0.92 -6.04 -7.93
C LEU A 38 -0.97 -7.55 -7.66
N ARG A 39 -0.28 -8.32 -8.49
CA ARG A 39 -0.09 -9.77 -8.31
C ARG A 39 1.37 -10.11 -8.07
N ASN A 40 1.59 -11.04 -7.16
CA ASN A 40 2.91 -11.60 -6.97
C ASN A 40 3.29 -12.56 -8.13
N PRO A 41 4.55 -13.00 -8.23
CA PRO A 41 4.98 -13.94 -9.28
C PRO A 41 4.23 -15.28 -9.28
N ASN A 42 3.59 -15.65 -8.16
CA ASN A 42 2.76 -16.85 -8.02
C ASN A 42 1.30 -16.63 -8.47
N GLY A 43 0.97 -15.46 -9.03
CA GLY A 43 -0.36 -15.11 -9.53
C GLY A 43 -1.38 -14.71 -8.44
N LYS A 44 -0.99 -14.65 -7.17
CA LYS A 44 -1.87 -14.25 -6.06
C LYS A 44 -1.91 -12.72 -5.93
N VAL A 45 -3.10 -12.18 -5.68
CA VAL A 45 -3.27 -10.75 -5.37
C VAL A 45 -2.53 -10.40 -4.08
N GLU A 46 -1.70 -9.37 -4.13
CA GLU A 46 -0.94 -8.90 -2.96
C GLU A 46 -1.82 -8.13 -1.99
N ASN A 47 -2.50 -7.11 -2.53
CA ASN A 47 -3.53 -6.34 -1.88
C ASN A 47 -4.28 -5.49 -2.92
N TYR A 48 -5.49 -5.07 -2.54
CA TYR A 48 -6.36 -4.15 -3.26
C TYR A 48 -6.26 -2.71 -2.71
N GLY A 49 -5.25 -2.43 -1.88
CA GLY A 49 -5.16 -1.25 -1.02
C GLY A 49 -5.20 -1.64 0.46
N TYR A 50 -5.44 -0.66 1.32
CA TYR A 50 -5.40 -0.87 2.76
C TYR A 50 -6.35 0.05 3.55
N LYS A 51 -6.60 -0.35 4.81
CA LYS A 51 -7.23 0.47 5.85
C LYS A 51 -6.18 0.89 6.89
N VAL A 52 -6.31 2.11 7.41
CA VAL A 52 -5.46 2.63 8.48
C VAL A 52 -6.28 2.64 9.76
N LEU A 53 -5.96 1.72 10.67
CA LEU A 53 -6.71 1.50 11.90
C LEU A 53 -6.33 2.54 12.95
N PRO A 54 -7.30 2.99 13.78
CA PRO A 54 -7.08 4.08 14.74
C PRO A 54 -6.03 3.75 15.81
N TYR A 55 -5.78 2.47 16.08
CA TYR A 55 -4.73 2.03 16.99
C TYR A 55 -3.35 1.91 16.31
N GLY A 56 -3.16 2.53 15.15
CA GLY A 56 -1.85 2.67 14.51
C GLY A 56 -1.37 1.37 13.86
N LYS A 57 -2.23 0.76 13.06
CA LYS A 57 -1.92 -0.44 12.26
C LYS A 57 -2.47 -0.28 10.84
N VAL A 58 -1.70 -0.72 9.84
CA VAL A 58 -2.19 -0.83 8.45
C VAL A 58 -2.69 -2.25 8.22
N GLU A 59 -3.91 -2.37 7.71
CA GLU A 59 -4.51 -3.64 7.33
C GLU A 59 -4.64 -3.70 5.80
N LEU A 60 -3.92 -4.64 5.19
CA LEU A 60 -4.00 -4.87 3.75
C LEU A 60 -5.31 -5.57 3.40
N VAL A 61 -5.99 -5.04 2.40
CA VAL A 61 -7.20 -5.63 1.86
C VAL A 61 -6.80 -6.65 0.82
N ARG A 62 -7.19 -7.92 1.01
CA ARG A 62 -6.87 -9.02 0.08
C ARG A 62 -8.06 -9.64 -0.61
N GLU A 63 -9.26 -9.21 -0.24
CA GLU A 63 -10.54 -9.70 -0.76
C GLU A 63 -11.45 -8.49 -1.02
N LEU A 64 -12.21 -8.55 -2.12
CA LEU A 64 -13.31 -7.63 -2.39
C LEU A 64 -14.62 -8.33 -2.01
N THR A 65 -15.64 -7.62 -1.54
CA THR A 65 -16.93 -8.25 -1.21
C THR A 65 -17.51 -8.98 -2.42
N GLY A 66 -17.95 -10.23 -2.22
CA GLY A 66 -18.51 -11.10 -3.26
C GLY A 66 -17.68 -12.35 -3.56
N SER A 67 -16.43 -12.42 -3.10
CA SER A 67 -15.66 -13.68 -3.00
C SER A 67 -15.87 -14.30 -1.63
N ARG A 68 -15.85 -15.63 -1.45
CA ARG A 68 -16.11 -16.33 -0.17
C ARG A 68 -15.32 -15.70 1.00
N VAL A 69 -15.98 -14.83 1.77
CA VAL A 69 -15.33 -13.95 2.76
C VAL A 69 -15.17 -14.69 4.09
N ASN A 70 -13.98 -14.61 4.68
CA ASN A 70 -13.76 -14.98 6.08
C ASN A 70 -14.55 -14.00 6.98
N PRO A 71 -15.47 -14.45 7.86
CA PRO A 71 -16.41 -13.59 8.59
C PRO A 71 -15.77 -12.53 9.51
N THR A 72 -14.44 -12.57 9.70
CA THR A 72 -13.67 -11.61 10.50
C THR A 72 -13.03 -10.47 9.68
N SER A 73 -13.07 -10.51 8.34
CA SER A 73 -12.49 -9.45 7.51
C SER A 73 -13.46 -8.28 7.29
N PRO A 74 -12.98 -7.02 7.27
CA PRO A 74 -13.84 -5.86 7.00
C PRO A 74 -14.50 -5.97 5.61
N ARG A 75 -15.83 -6.06 5.57
CA ARG A 75 -16.63 -6.10 4.33
C ARG A 75 -16.48 -4.78 3.57
N LEU A 76 -15.72 -4.74 2.47
CA LEU A 76 -15.62 -3.55 1.61
C LEU A 76 -16.75 -3.47 0.59
N ARG A 77 -17.76 -2.61 0.78
CA ARG A 77 -18.83 -2.39 -0.22
C ARG A 77 -18.35 -1.76 -1.54
N GLY A 78 -17.10 -1.27 -1.57
CA GLY A 78 -16.47 -0.69 -2.75
C GLY A 78 -15.13 -0.03 -2.41
N ALA A 79 -14.41 0.48 -3.42
CA ALA A 79 -13.11 1.13 -3.23
C ALA A 79 -13.15 2.39 -2.35
N SER A 80 -14.34 2.96 -2.12
CA SER A 80 -14.59 4.09 -1.21
C SER A 80 -14.28 3.78 0.26
N GLU A 81 -14.17 2.52 0.64
CA GLU A 81 -13.83 2.11 2.00
C GLU A 81 -12.32 2.01 2.28
N LEU A 82 -11.49 2.15 1.25
CA LEU A 82 -10.04 2.11 1.41
C LEU A 82 -9.54 3.43 2.01
N ASP A 83 -8.53 3.35 2.87
CA ASP A 83 -7.81 4.52 3.35
C ASP A 83 -6.65 4.90 2.43
N GLY A 84 -6.14 3.97 1.63
CA GLY A 84 -5.11 4.25 0.64
C GLY A 84 -4.85 3.08 -0.31
N LEU A 85 -4.02 3.34 -1.32
CA LEU A 85 -3.53 2.37 -2.30
C LEU A 85 -2.03 2.13 -2.08
N THR A 86 -1.53 0.96 -2.44
CA THR A 86 -0.08 0.71 -2.44
C THR A 86 0.57 1.50 -3.57
N ALA A 87 1.59 2.30 -3.27
CA ALA A 87 2.23 3.16 -4.27
C ALA A 87 3.22 2.43 -5.22
N ALA A 88 3.25 1.09 -5.23
CA ALA A 88 4.12 0.31 -6.12
C ALA A 88 3.76 0.46 -7.61
N CYS A 89 2.49 0.71 -7.93
CA CYS A 89 2.05 1.15 -9.24
C CYS A 89 0.83 2.06 -9.06
N LEU A 90 0.99 3.36 -9.29
CA LEU A 90 -0.04 4.35 -8.98
C LEU A 90 -0.12 5.40 -10.09
N LEU A 91 -1.34 5.64 -10.57
CA LEU A 91 -1.67 6.81 -11.39
C LEU A 91 -2.38 7.83 -10.49
N VAL A 92 -1.90 9.07 -10.46
CA VAL A 92 -2.48 10.17 -9.69
C VAL A 92 -2.51 11.43 -10.55
N LYS A 93 -3.57 12.24 -10.42
CA LYS A 93 -3.64 13.53 -11.12
C LYS A 93 -2.47 14.43 -10.72
N THR A 94 -1.81 15.02 -11.70
CA THR A 94 -0.68 15.93 -11.48
C THR A 94 -1.04 17.10 -10.56
N LYS A 95 -2.24 17.69 -10.74
CA LYS A 95 -2.73 18.77 -9.86
C LYS A 95 -2.79 18.32 -8.40
N VAL A 96 -3.35 17.13 -8.15
CA VAL A 96 -3.51 16.57 -6.80
C VAL A 96 -2.15 16.26 -6.17
N PHE A 97 -1.24 15.62 -6.91
CA PHE A 97 0.10 15.33 -6.40
C PHE A 97 0.88 16.60 -6.04
N ARG A 98 0.79 17.64 -6.88
CA ARG A 98 1.43 18.95 -6.63
C ARG A 98 0.79 19.69 -5.45
N GLU A 99 -0.54 19.72 -5.37
CA GLU A 99 -1.29 20.35 -4.27
C GLU A 99 -0.94 19.72 -2.92
N LEU A 100 -0.81 18.40 -2.90
CA LEU A 100 -0.37 17.65 -1.71
C LEU A 100 1.14 17.72 -1.47
N LYS A 101 1.92 18.39 -2.32
CA LYS A 101 3.40 18.45 -2.24
C LYS A 101 4.07 17.07 -2.28
N GLY A 102 3.49 16.14 -3.03
CA GLY A 102 4.02 14.79 -3.23
C GLY A 102 4.10 13.93 -1.96
N PHE A 103 5.04 12.99 -1.97
CA PHE A 103 5.40 12.18 -0.80
C PHE A 103 6.25 13.01 0.17
N ASP A 104 6.06 12.82 1.48
CA ASP A 104 6.88 13.50 2.48
C ASP A 104 8.22 12.76 2.62
N GLU A 105 9.31 13.42 2.24
CA GLU A 105 10.68 12.89 2.24
C GLU A 105 11.15 12.41 3.64
N LYS A 106 10.47 12.82 4.72
CA LYS A 106 10.70 12.27 6.06
C LYS A 106 10.35 10.79 6.17
N PHE A 107 9.54 10.27 5.25
CA PHE A 107 9.22 8.85 5.07
C PHE A 107 10.02 8.33 3.87
N PHE A 108 11.34 8.18 4.03
CA PHE A 108 12.21 7.72 2.94
C PHE A 108 11.76 6.35 2.36
N ALA A 109 11.30 5.44 3.22
CA ALA A 109 10.69 4.18 2.83
C ALA A 109 9.74 3.69 3.92
N TYR A 110 8.68 2.99 3.52
CA TYR A 110 7.58 2.50 4.34
C TYR A 110 6.74 3.61 4.98
N LEU A 111 5.41 3.50 4.84
CA LEU A 111 4.40 4.45 5.31
C LEU A 111 4.39 5.81 4.59
N GLU A 112 5.21 5.99 3.55
CA GLU A 112 5.20 7.16 2.67
C GLU A 112 3.88 7.28 1.91
N ASP A 113 3.38 6.15 1.42
CA ASP A 113 2.09 6.06 0.75
C ASP A 113 0.93 6.24 1.73
N VAL A 114 1.05 5.68 2.93
CA VAL A 114 0.07 5.87 4.01
C VAL A 114 -0.06 7.34 4.38
N ASP A 115 1.05 8.05 4.59
CA ASP A 115 1.03 9.50 4.83
C ASP A 115 0.37 10.26 3.68
N PHE A 116 0.76 9.93 2.43
CA PHE A 116 0.20 10.55 1.24
C PHE A 116 -1.32 10.37 1.18
N PHE A 117 -1.81 9.16 1.37
CA PHE A 117 -3.24 8.87 1.26
C PHE A 117 -4.06 9.40 2.44
N LEU A 118 -3.48 9.54 3.64
CA LEU A 118 -4.13 10.26 4.74
C LEU A 118 -4.34 11.75 4.40
N ARG A 119 -3.34 12.41 3.81
CA ARG A 119 -3.47 13.80 3.32
C ARG A 119 -4.45 13.90 2.16
N PHE A 120 -4.37 12.97 1.22
CA PHE A 120 -5.26 12.87 0.06
C PHE A 120 -6.73 12.77 0.47
N LYS A 121 -7.06 11.89 1.43
CA LYS A 121 -8.43 11.75 1.94
C LYS A 121 -8.87 12.95 2.77
N LYS A 122 -7.97 13.61 3.50
CA LYS A 122 -8.28 14.81 4.28
C LYS A 122 -8.81 15.96 3.41
N VAL A 123 -8.35 16.06 2.15
CA VAL A 123 -8.81 17.06 1.17
C VAL A 123 -10.07 16.60 0.41
N GLY A 124 -10.49 15.34 0.57
CA GLY A 124 -11.72 14.81 -0.04
C GLY A 124 -11.55 14.21 -1.43
N TYR A 125 -10.32 13.93 -1.87
CA TYR A 125 -10.06 13.30 -3.16
C TYR A 125 -10.50 11.84 -3.20
N LYS A 126 -10.78 11.35 -4.42
CA LYS A 126 -11.31 10.01 -4.66
C LYS A 126 -10.23 9.06 -5.16
N LEU A 127 -10.12 7.89 -4.54
CA LEU A 127 -9.20 6.84 -4.97
C LEU A 127 -9.95 5.57 -5.34
N GLY A 128 -9.33 4.72 -6.16
CA GLY A 128 -9.91 3.43 -6.50
C GLY A 128 -8.98 2.48 -7.22
N LEU A 129 -9.55 1.35 -7.66
CA LEU A 129 -8.84 0.31 -8.37
C LEU A 129 -9.34 0.17 -9.80
N ALA A 130 -8.41 -0.08 -10.71
CA ALA A 130 -8.68 -0.60 -12.04
C ALA A 130 -8.64 -2.13 -11.98
N THR A 131 -9.76 -2.75 -11.62
CA THR A 131 -9.85 -4.21 -11.40
C THR A 131 -9.68 -5.04 -12.68
N ASN A 132 -9.78 -4.40 -13.85
CA ASN A 132 -9.51 -4.98 -15.17
C ASN A 132 -8.03 -4.86 -15.59
N VAL A 133 -7.19 -4.22 -14.79
CA VAL A 133 -5.76 -4.02 -15.07
C VAL A 133 -4.95 -4.72 -13.99
N GLU A 134 -4.04 -5.59 -14.40
CA GLU A 134 -3.18 -6.35 -13.49
C GLU A 134 -1.71 -6.08 -13.79
N VAL A 135 -0.92 -5.91 -12.72
CA VAL A 135 0.53 -5.69 -12.81
C VAL A 135 1.24 -6.69 -11.92
N LEU A 136 2.25 -7.35 -12.47
CA LEU A 136 3.14 -8.22 -11.71
C LEU A 136 4.09 -7.37 -10.87
N HIS A 137 4.12 -7.63 -9.58
CA HIS A 137 5.00 -6.99 -8.63
C HIS A 137 5.80 -8.07 -7.89
N ASN A 138 7.13 -7.97 -7.91
CA ASN A 138 7.98 -8.90 -7.18
C ASN A 138 8.21 -8.36 -5.76
N HIS A 139 7.23 -8.57 -4.89
CA HIS A 139 7.24 -8.02 -3.53
C HIS A 139 8.49 -8.42 -2.74
N MET A 140 9.03 -7.47 -1.96
CA MET A 140 10.09 -7.70 -0.96
C MET A 140 11.47 -8.13 -1.49
N THR A 141 11.71 -8.12 -2.80
CA THR A 141 13.02 -8.51 -3.36
C THR A 141 14.16 -7.65 -2.78
N THR A 142 13.96 -6.34 -2.67
CA THR A 142 14.94 -5.42 -2.07
C THR A 142 14.92 -5.48 -0.54
N THR A 143 13.74 -5.57 0.06
CA THR A 143 13.61 -5.56 1.53
C THR A 143 14.33 -6.74 2.21
N LYS A 144 14.30 -7.93 1.59
CA LYS A 144 14.92 -9.13 2.14
C LYS A 144 16.44 -9.02 2.28
N THR A 145 17.09 -8.13 1.51
CA THR A 145 18.54 -7.95 1.53
C THR A 145 18.99 -6.80 2.43
N MET A 146 18.07 -6.06 3.06
CA MET A 146 18.38 -4.84 3.83
C MET A 146 18.42 -5.05 5.35
N GLY A 147 18.59 -6.28 5.84
CA GLY A 147 18.74 -6.57 7.27
C GLY A 147 17.63 -5.98 8.15
N ASN A 148 17.98 -5.12 9.10
CA ASN A 148 17.03 -4.47 10.03
C ASN A 148 16.37 -3.19 9.48
N PHE A 149 16.67 -2.78 8.25
CA PHE A 149 16.26 -1.48 7.70
C PHE A 149 14.75 -1.28 7.77
N LYS A 150 13.95 -2.24 7.31
CA LYS A 150 12.48 -2.15 7.40
C LYS A 150 12.01 -2.00 8.84
N ALA A 151 12.54 -2.81 9.74
CA ALA A 151 12.12 -2.78 11.14
C ALA A 151 12.47 -1.44 11.81
N LYS A 152 13.62 -0.85 11.46
CA LYS A 152 14.00 0.50 11.87
C LYS A 152 13.02 1.55 11.33
N GLN A 153 12.67 1.47 10.04
CA GLN A 153 11.70 2.39 9.43
C GLN A 153 10.32 2.25 10.07
N ASP A 154 9.81 1.03 10.29
CA ASP A 154 8.53 0.82 10.98
C ASP A 154 8.55 1.44 12.39
N MET A 155 9.61 1.21 13.17
CA MET A 155 9.74 1.76 14.52
C MET A 155 9.69 3.29 14.54
N VAL A 156 10.32 3.95 13.56
CA VAL A 156 10.41 5.42 13.51
C VAL A 156 9.17 6.04 12.83
N ASN A 157 8.76 5.51 11.69
CA ASN A 157 7.74 6.13 10.82
C ASN A 157 6.35 6.06 11.43
N TRP A 158 6.05 5.05 12.26
CA TRP A 158 4.78 5.03 12.99
C TRP A 158 4.62 6.21 13.96
N TRP A 159 5.69 6.64 14.63
CA TRP A 159 5.65 7.84 15.45
C TRP A 159 5.54 9.11 14.62
N ARG A 160 6.28 9.21 13.50
CA ARG A 160 6.14 10.32 12.54
C ARG A 160 4.69 10.45 12.06
N LEU A 161 4.09 9.33 11.66
CA LEU A 161 2.72 9.28 11.17
C LEU A 161 1.73 9.71 12.27
N TYR A 162 1.93 9.24 13.50
CA TYR A 162 1.13 9.65 14.65
C TYR A 162 1.17 11.16 14.89
N PHE A 163 2.37 11.74 14.98
CA PHE A 163 2.50 13.18 15.25
C PHE A 163 1.95 14.03 14.12
N LYS A 164 2.11 13.59 12.87
CA LYS A 164 1.60 14.28 11.68
C LYS A 164 0.08 14.20 11.54
N HIS A 165 -0.53 13.08 11.96
CA HIS A 165 -1.96 12.81 11.82
C HIS A 165 -2.62 12.47 13.15
N ARG A 166 -2.39 13.26 14.21
CA ARG A 166 -2.89 12.98 15.57
C ARG A 166 -4.39 12.69 15.61
N GLY A 167 -5.19 13.38 14.79
CA GLY A 167 -6.65 13.16 14.71
C GLY A 167 -7.07 11.80 14.12
N LYS A 168 -6.18 11.08 13.41
CA LYS A 168 -6.46 9.75 12.86
C LYS A 168 -6.23 8.63 13.88
N PHE A 169 -5.42 8.86 14.90
CA PHE A 169 -4.96 7.81 15.82
C PHE A 169 -5.45 8.04 17.25
N LYS A 170 -5.85 6.95 17.91
CA LYS A 170 -6.18 6.93 19.33
C LYS A 170 -4.95 6.44 20.09
N LEU A 171 -4.41 7.28 20.96
CA LEU A 171 -3.29 6.91 21.83
C LEU A 171 -3.80 6.09 23.02
N ASP A 172 -4.23 4.86 22.73
CA ASP A 172 -4.72 3.91 23.72
C ASP A 172 -3.72 2.77 23.95
N PHE A 173 -4.06 1.83 24.84
CA PHE A 173 -3.22 0.68 25.14
C PHE A 173 -2.94 -0.18 23.89
N LYS A 174 -3.87 -0.27 22.93
CA LYS A 174 -3.65 -1.02 21.68
C LYS A 174 -2.62 -0.33 20.80
N PHE A 175 -2.66 1.00 20.70
CA PHE A 175 -1.64 1.77 20.01
C PHE A 175 -0.27 1.56 20.65
N ILE A 176 -0.19 1.62 21.98
CA ILE A 176 1.07 1.38 22.71
C ILE A 176 1.61 -0.02 22.42
N ILE A 177 0.75 -1.06 22.44
CA ILE A 177 1.15 -2.43 22.07
C ILE A 177 1.74 -2.49 20.67
N GLU A 178 1.10 -1.86 19.67
CA GLU A 178 1.63 -1.87 18.30
C GLU A 178 3.01 -1.18 18.21
N ARG A 179 3.24 -0.10 18.96
CA ARG A 179 4.57 0.54 19.04
C ARG A 179 5.60 -0.36 19.72
N LEU A 180 5.24 -1.03 20.81
CA LEU A 180 6.12 -2.02 21.47
C LEU A 180 6.45 -3.20 20.54
N ARG A 181 5.50 -3.64 19.70
CA ARG A 181 5.74 -4.64 18.65
C ARG A 181 6.75 -4.15 17.62
N ASN A 182 6.69 -2.89 17.21
CA ASN A 182 7.68 -2.32 16.29
C ASN A 182 9.09 -2.31 16.92
N VAL A 183 9.21 -1.92 18.19
CA VAL A 183 10.49 -1.97 18.93
C VAL A 183 11.03 -3.40 19.03
N SER A 184 10.17 -4.35 19.44
CA SER A 184 10.56 -5.77 19.51
C SER A 184 11.01 -6.33 18.15
N GLY A 185 10.31 -5.95 17.07
CA GLY A 185 10.70 -6.31 15.70
C GLY A 185 12.06 -5.76 15.30
N PHE A 186 12.36 -4.51 15.67
CA PHE A 186 13.66 -3.89 15.40
C PHE A 186 14.79 -4.57 16.18
N ILE A 187 14.61 -4.86 17.47
CA ILE A 187 15.59 -5.58 18.28
C ILE A 187 15.87 -6.95 17.67
N LYS A 188 14.84 -7.74 17.38
CA LYS A 188 14.98 -9.08 16.78
C LYS A 188 15.69 -9.05 15.42
N ALA A 189 15.43 -8.04 14.61
CA ALA A 189 16.09 -7.90 13.31
C ALA A 189 17.54 -7.43 13.42
N SER A 190 17.93 -6.78 14.52
CA SER A 190 19.28 -6.26 14.75
C SER A 190 20.21 -7.27 15.45
N LEU A 191 19.64 -8.31 16.06
CA LEU A 191 20.36 -9.41 16.71
C LEU A 191 20.55 -10.64 15.80
N ARG A 192 20.10 -10.56 14.55
CA ARG A 192 20.29 -11.59 13.51
C ARG A 192 21.51 -11.25 12.67
#